data_AF-A0A925BYL3-F1
#
_entry.id   AF-A0A925BYL3-F1
#
_cell.length_a   1.000
_cell.length_b   1.000
_cell.length_c   1.000
_cell.angle_alpha   90.00
_cell.angle_beta   90.00
_cell.angle_gamma   90.00
#
_symmetry.space_group_name_H-M   'P 1'
#
loop_
_entity.id
_entity.type
_entity.pdbx_description
1 polymer ?
#
loop_
_entity_poly.entity_id
_entity_poly.type
_entity_poly.pdbx_seq_one_letter_code
_entity_poly.pdbx_strand_id
1 'polypeptide(L)' 'MATKKKSAGRPAKKRVSKSPPKKGAKKAGKNKLGVKNSLVNNINAKKKKGTSLSKKKSTVSKKAYGDMENNWGKGSK' A
#
# COMPACT_ATOMS: atom_id res chain seq x y z
N MET A 1 -23.73 4.38 48.07
CA MET A 1 -22.71 5.44 47.95
C MET A 1 -21.58 4.93 47.07
N ALA A 2 -21.29 5.65 45.99
CA ALA A 2 -20.27 5.29 45.01
C ALA A 2 -18.88 5.70 45.50
N THR A 3 -17.91 4.79 45.45
CA THR A 3 -16.48 5.13 45.54
C THR A 3 -15.79 4.84 44.22
N LYS A 4 -15.07 5.86 43.75
CA LYS A 4 -14.54 6.02 42.40
C LYS A 4 -13.04 5.70 42.37
N LYS A 5 -12.65 4.93 41.34
CA LYS A 5 -11.33 4.86 40.65
C LYS A 5 -10.03 5.00 41.47
N LYS A 6 -9.15 4.01 41.29
CA LYS A 6 -7.77 4.25 40.78
C LYS A 6 -7.17 2.96 40.18
N SER A 7 -7.43 2.70 38.90
CA SER A 7 -6.65 1.70 38.16
C SER A 7 -5.27 2.29 37.88
N ALA A 8 -4.25 1.74 38.54
CA ALA A 8 -2.86 2.11 38.32
C ALA A 8 -2.50 1.87 36.85
N GLY A 9 -2.07 2.95 36.18
CA GLY A 9 -1.69 2.94 34.79
C GLY A 9 -0.55 1.96 34.52
N ARG A 10 -0.80 1.02 33.60
CA ARG A 10 0.19 0.09 33.07
C ARG A 10 1.30 0.91 32.39
N PRO A 11 2.59 0.82 32.80
CA PRO A 11 3.63 1.62 32.18
C PRO A 11 3.87 1.17 30.72
N ALA A 12 3.55 2.05 29.77
CA ALA A 12 3.77 1.87 28.35
C ALA A 12 5.27 2.01 28.03
N LYS A 13 6.04 0.91 28.19
CA LYS A 13 7.43 0.84 27.71
C LYS A 13 7.46 0.50 26.22
N LYS A 14 7.49 1.57 25.41
CA LYS A 14 8.13 1.73 24.09
C LYS A 14 8.48 0.42 23.36
N ARG A 15 7.55 -0.13 22.57
CA ARG A 15 7.89 -1.10 21.52
C ARG A 15 8.74 -0.37 20.49
N VAL A 16 10.05 -0.56 20.54
CA VAL A 16 10.95 -0.22 19.44
C VAL A 16 10.47 -1.02 18.23
N SER A 17 9.77 -0.37 17.31
CA SER A 17 9.46 -0.93 16.01
C SER A 17 10.76 -1.02 15.21
N LYS A 18 11.57 -2.04 15.53
CA LYS A 18 12.68 -2.46 14.70
C LYS A 18 12.05 -2.96 13.40
N SER A 19 11.91 -2.06 12.42
CA SER A 19 11.48 -2.42 11.09
C SER A 19 12.43 -3.53 10.60
N PRO A 20 11.93 -4.68 10.12
CA PRO A 20 12.80 -5.71 9.61
C PRO A 20 13.63 -5.12 8.45
N PRO A 21 14.94 -5.41 8.38
CA PRO A 21 15.76 -4.97 7.26
C PRO A 21 15.12 -5.47 5.96
N LYS A 22 14.90 -4.57 5.00
CA LYS A 22 14.38 -4.92 3.67
C LYS A 22 15.33 -5.93 3.03
N LYS A 23 14.95 -7.20 3.10
CA LYS A 23 15.70 -8.33 2.55
C LYS A 23 15.83 -8.14 1.04
N GLY A 24 17.04 -7.78 0.61
CA GLY A 24 17.54 -7.89 -0.75
C GLY A 24 16.88 -6.93 -1.75
N ALA A 25 17.52 -5.78 -1.98
CA ALA A 25 17.39 -5.11 -3.27
C ALA A 25 17.98 -6.03 -4.36
N LYS A 26 17.18 -6.98 -4.86
CA LYS A 26 17.55 -7.73 -6.06
C LYS A 26 17.61 -6.71 -7.21
N LYS A 27 18.77 -6.66 -7.87
CA LYS A 27 19.07 -5.77 -9.00
C LYS A 27 17.88 -5.72 -9.97
N ALA A 28 17.68 -4.55 -10.58
CA ALA A 28 16.63 -4.25 -11.56
C ALA A 28 16.82 -5.02 -12.89
N GLY A 29 16.91 -6.35 -12.81
CA GLY A 29 16.95 -7.24 -13.96
C GLY A 29 15.54 -7.41 -14.52
N LYS A 30 15.43 -7.24 -15.84
CA LYS A 30 14.23 -7.55 -16.62
C LYS A 30 13.73 -8.96 -16.24
N ASN A 31 12.42 -9.09 -16.08
CA ASN A 31 11.75 -10.36 -15.73
C ASN A 31 11.84 -11.38 -16.90
N LYS A 32 11.27 -12.58 -16.72
CA LYS A 32 11.24 -13.66 -17.74
C LYS A 32 10.66 -13.24 -19.12
N LEU A 33 9.92 -12.13 -19.20
CA LEU A 33 9.38 -11.58 -20.45
C LEU A 33 10.29 -10.52 -21.08
N GLY A 34 11.46 -10.23 -20.51
CA GLY A 34 12.42 -9.24 -21.01
C GLY A 34 11.96 -7.77 -20.88
N VAL A 35 10.71 -7.52 -20.49
CA VAL A 35 10.11 -6.18 -20.45
C VAL A 35 9.95 -5.69 -19.02
N LYS A 36 10.64 -4.58 -18.70
CA LYS A 36 10.70 -3.99 -17.35
C LYS A 36 9.34 -3.49 -16.84
N ASN A 37 8.45 -3.04 -17.74
CA ASN A 37 7.17 -2.40 -17.42
C ASN A 37 5.95 -3.10 -18.06
N SER A 38 6.01 -4.42 -18.27
CA SER A 38 4.85 -5.15 -18.81
C SER A 38 3.71 -5.18 -17.81
N LEU A 39 2.51 -4.79 -18.26
CA LEU A 39 1.27 -4.83 -17.47
C LEU A 39 0.99 -6.24 -16.92
N VAL A 40 1.13 -7.27 -17.76
CA VAL A 40 0.91 -8.68 -17.37
C VAL A 40 1.87 -9.09 -16.26
N ASN A 41 3.14 -8.70 -16.35
CA ASN A 41 4.11 -9.00 -15.29
C ASN A 41 3.77 -8.28 -13.98
N ASN A 42 3.35 -7.01 -14.04
CA ASN A 42 2.96 -6.26 -12.85
C ASN A 42 1.73 -6.85 -12.16
N ILE A 43 0.72 -7.28 -12.93
CA ILE A 43 -0.47 -7.97 -12.42
C ILE A 43 -0.05 -9.28 -11.74
N ASN A 44 0.72 -10.13 -12.42
CA ASN A 44 1.17 -11.41 -11.87
C ASN A 44 2.05 -11.23 -10.63
N ALA A 45 2.90 -10.20 -10.61
CA ALA A 45 3.70 -9.87 -9.44
C ALA A 45 2.81 -9.44 -8.25
N LYS A 46 1.79 -8.61 -8.46
CA LYS A 46 0.84 -8.22 -7.41
C LYS A 46 0.00 -9.41 -6.92
N LYS A 47 -0.41 -10.31 -7.82
CA LYS A 47 -1.11 -11.56 -7.46
C LYS A 47 -0.24 -12.47 -6.59
N LYS A 48 1.01 -12.73 -7.01
CA LYS A 48 1.98 -13.54 -6.24
C LYS A 48 2.32 -12.93 -4.88
N LYS A 49 2.39 -11.59 -4.80
CA LYS A 49 2.62 -10.86 -3.55
C LYS A 49 1.39 -10.80 -2.64
N GLY A 50 0.20 -11.18 -3.12
CA GLY A 50 -1.05 -11.06 -2.36
C GLY A 50 -1.50 -9.61 -2.09
N THR A 51 -0.89 -8.63 -2.74
CA THR A 51 -1.17 -7.19 -2.52
C THR A 51 -2.32 -6.66 -3.38
N SER A 52 -3.09 -7.55 -4.01
CA SER A 52 -4.29 -7.12 -4.74
C SER A 52 -5.34 -6.69 -3.74
N LEU A 53 -5.85 -5.47 -3.89
CA LEU A 53 -6.96 -5.00 -3.07
C LEU A 53 -8.24 -5.75 -3.49
N SER A 54 -9.09 -6.08 -2.52
CA SER A 54 -10.43 -6.58 -2.81
C SER A 54 -11.28 -5.45 -3.39
N LYS A 55 -12.36 -5.78 -4.13
CA LYS A 55 -13.25 -4.77 -4.73
C LYS A 55 -13.79 -3.79 -3.69
N LYS A 56 -14.13 -4.28 -2.49
CA LYS A 56 -14.58 -3.45 -1.36
C LYS A 56 -13.55 -2.41 -0.90
N LYS A 57 -12.25 -2.68 -1.09
CA LYS A 57 -11.14 -1.78 -0.77
C LYS A 57 -10.64 -0.98 -1.98
N SER A 58 -11.26 -1.18 -3.14
CA SER A 58 -10.86 -0.58 -4.42
C SER A 58 -11.92 0.45 -4.83
N THR A 59 -11.98 1.56 -4.11
CA THR A 59 -12.92 2.65 -4.38
C THR A 59 -12.14 3.90 -4.79
N VAL A 60 -12.66 4.61 -5.78
CA VAL A 60 -12.11 5.90 -6.22
C VAL A 60 -12.77 7.01 -5.40
N SER A 61 -11.96 7.92 -4.86
CA SER A 61 -12.49 9.07 -4.10
C SER A 61 -13.10 10.12 -5.05
N LYS A 62 -14.01 10.95 -4.53
CA LYS A 62 -14.64 12.02 -5.33
C LYS A 62 -13.61 13.01 -5.88
N LYS A 63 -12.56 13.30 -5.11
CA LYS A 63 -11.42 14.11 -5.58
C LYS A 63 -10.71 13.44 -6.76
N ALA A 64 -10.43 12.13 -6.65
CA ALA A 64 -9.76 11.40 -7.72
C ALA A 64 -10.59 11.35 -9.01
N TYR A 65 -11.93 11.30 -8.91
CA TYR A 65 -12.80 11.47 -10.09
C TYR A 65 -12.61 12.84 -10.76
N GLY A 66 -12.62 13.93 -9.98
CA GLY A 66 -12.36 15.27 -10.53
C GLY A 66 -10.98 15.39 -11.17
N ASP A 67 -9.94 14.81 -10.55
CA ASP A 67 -8.59 14.80 -11.12
C ASP A 67 -8.54 14.02 -12.47
N MET A 68 -9.29 12.91 -12.59
CA MET A 68 -9.39 12.16 -13.86
C MET A 68 -10.16 12.92 -14.93
N GLU A 69 -11.29 13.53 -14.56
CA GLU A 69 -12.12 14.33 -15.48
C GLU A 69 -11.36 15.54 -16.02
N ASN A 70 -10.68 16.28 -15.16
CA ASN A 70 -9.88 17.46 -15.54
C ASN A 70 -8.72 17.16 -16.49
N ASN A 71 -8.27 15.91 -16.52
CA ASN A 71 -7.21 15.43 -17.41
C ASN A 71 -7.75 14.51 -18.53
N TRP A 72 -9.06 14.30 -18.59
CA TRP A 72 -9.70 13.46 -19.59
C TRP A 72 -9.67 14.19 -20.94
N GLY A 73 -8.82 13.75 -21.86
CA GLY A 73 -8.66 14.36 -23.18
C GLY A 73 -7.57 15.43 -23.29
N LYS A 74 -6.87 15.74 -22.19
CA LYS A 74 -5.56 16.41 -22.27
C LYS A 74 -4.54 15.37 -22.71
N GLY A 75 -4.48 15.11 -24.02
CA GLY A 75 -3.45 14.26 -24.60
C GLY A 75 -2.07 14.76 -24.12
N SER A 76 -1.24 13.84 -23.63
CA SER A 76 0.17 14.13 -23.39
C SER A 76 0.78 14.49 -24.75
N LYS A 77 1.03 15.79 -24.96
CA LYS A 77 1.74 16.27 -26.14
C LYS A 77 3.23 15.99 -26.00
#